data_AF-A0A2J6XL74-F1
#
_entry.id   AF-A0A2J6XL74-F1
#
_cell.length_a   1.000
_cell.length_b   1.000
_cell.length_c   1.000
_cell.angle_alpha   90.00
_cell.angle_beta   90.00
_cell.angle_gamma   90.00
#
_symmetry.space_group_name_H-M   'P 1'
#
loop_
_entity.id
_entity.type
_entity.pdbx_description
1 polymer ?
#
loop_
_entity_poly.entity_id
_entity_poly.type
_entity_poly.pdbx_seq_one_letter_code
_entity_poly.pdbx_strand_id
1 'polypeptide(L)'
;RKNATTRSRGSPARARLVREIKRIGEEEWRKAVNYGKRWLIEIFFSGLKRVVGEIVRAKKDEYKIQEVIFKIYSYFVMRNYTEV
;
A
#
# COMPACT_ATOMS: atom_id res chain seq x y z
N ARG A 1 -18.94 0.77 -4.89
CA ARG A 1 -19.53 1.23 -3.59
C ARG A 1 -20.95 1.80 -3.78
N LYS A 2 -21.92 0.99 -4.19
CA LYS A 2 -23.27 1.47 -4.56
C LYS A 2 -24.05 2.11 -3.40
N ASN A 3 -24.03 1.49 -2.22
CA ASN A 3 -24.82 1.92 -1.05
C ASN A 3 -24.02 2.67 0.02
N ALA A 4 -22.84 3.19 -0.32
CA ALA A 4 -21.99 3.86 0.67
C ALA A 4 -22.56 5.24 1.07
N THR A 5 -22.50 5.56 2.37
CA THR A 5 -22.89 6.87 2.90
C THR A 5 -21.86 7.95 2.55
N THR A 6 -22.35 9.14 2.19
CA THR A 6 -21.55 10.34 1.88
C THR A 6 -21.24 11.19 3.12
N ARG A 7 -21.72 10.77 4.30
CA ARG A 7 -21.50 11.45 5.58
C ARG A 7 -20.13 11.12 6.15
N SER A 8 -19.48 12.11 6.76
CA SER A 8 -18.14 12.01 7.36
C SER A 8 -18.19 11.60 8.84
N ARG A 9 -18.87 10.49 9.18
CA ARG A 9 -19.02 10.01 10.57
C ARG A 9 -17.71 9.44 11.15
N GLY A 10 -16.60 10.16 11.02
CA GLY A 10 -15.27 9.78 11.53
C GLY A 10 -14.15 9.81 10.48
N SER A 11 -14.45 9.85 9.18
CA SER A 11 -13.42 9.94 8.13
C SER A 11 -13.84 10.87 6.99
N PRO A 12 -13.36 12.13 7.00
CA PRO A 12 -13.59 13.08 5.91
C PRO A 12 -13.04 12.60 4.58
N ALA A 13 -11.87 11.94 4.59
CA ALA A 13 -11.26 11.37 3.40
C ALA A 13 -12.15 10.30 2.76
N ARG A 14 -12.70 9.38 3.57
CA ARG A 14 -13.63 8.37 3.07
C ARG A 14 -14.89 9.00 2.48
N ALA A 15 -15.43 10.04 3.12
CA ALA A 15 -16.62 10.72 2.63
C ALA A 15 -16.37 11.41 1.28
N ARG A 16 -15.21 12.05 1.09
CA ARG A 16 -14.80 12.64 -0.21
C ARG A 16 -14.74 11.59 -1.31
N LEU A 17 -14.05 10.47 -1.07
CA LEU A 17 -13.95 9.37 -2.03
C LEU A 17 -15.33 8.81 -2.42
N VAL A 18 -16.24 8.65 -1.46
CA VAL A 18 -17.60 8.17 -1.76
C VAL A 18 -18.39 9.17 -2.61
N ARG A 19 -18.25 10.48 -2.36
CA ARG A 19 -18.90 11.51 -3.19
C ARG A 19 -18.32 11.52 -4.60
N GLU A 20 -17.01 11.40 -4.73
CA GLU A 20 -16.31 11.33 -6.01
C GLU A 20 -16.77 10.12 -6.82
N ILE A 21 -16.74 8.92 -6.24
CA ILE A 21 -17.22 7.68 -6.87
C ILE A 21 -18.68 7.81 -7.32
N LYS A 22 -19.55 8.43 -6.52
CA LYS A 22 -20.95 8.66 -6.91
C LYS A 22 -21.12 9.69 -8.02
N ARG A 23 -20.22 10.66 -8.13
CA ARG A 23 -20.25 11.73 -9.14
C ARG A 23 -19.82 11.25 -10.51
N ILE A 24 -18.71 10.51 -10.59
CA ILE A 24 -18.12 10.09 -11.89
C ILE A 24 -18.40 8.63 -12.24
N GLY A 25 -18.98 7.86 -11.31
CA GLY A 25 -19.17 6.42 -11.47
C GLY A 25 -17.97 5.61 -10.99
N GLU A 26 -18.22 4.38 -10.52
CA GLU A 26 -17.19 3.53 -9.92
C GLU A 26 -16.12 3.08 -10.92
N GLU A 27 -16.52 2.80 -12.16
CA GLU A 27 -15.59 2.34 -13.18
C GLU A 27 -14.61 3.44 -13.62
N GLU A 28 -15.13 4.65 -13.88
CA GLU A 28 -14.31 5.80 -14.24
C GLU A 28 -13.42 6.24 -13.08
N TRP A 29 -13.93 6.22 -11.84
CA TRP A 29 -13.08 6.42 -10.66
C TRP A 29 -11.95 5.40 -10.58
N ARG A 30 -12.25 4.10 -10.83
CA ARG A 30 -11.26 3.01 -10.78
C ARG A 30 -10.14 3.22 -11.80
N LYS A 31 -10.47 3.70 -13.00
CA LYS A 31 -9.51 4.07 -14.06
C LYS A 31 -8.70 5.30 -13.65
N ALA A 32 -9.36 6.37 -13.21
CA ALA A 32 -8.71 7.63 -12.83
C ALA A 32 -7.66 7.46 -11.73
N VAL A 33 -7.93 6.64 -10.71
CA VAL A 33 -6.99 6.41 -9.60
C VAL A 33 -6.07 5.20 -9.83
N ASN A 34 -6.13 4.58 -11.01
CA ASN A 34 -5.41 3.32 -11.29
C ASN A 34 -5.60 2.27 -10.19
N TYR A 35 -6.81 2.14 -9.65
CA TYR A 35 -7.07 1.26 -8.51
C TYR A 35 -6.67 -0.20 -8.80
N GLY A 36 -6.77 -0.61 -10.07
CA GLY A 36 -6.30 -1.90 -10.56
C GLY A 36 -4.79 -2.12 -10.47
N LYS A 37 -3.98 -1.15 -10.00
CA LYS A 37 -2.55 -1.32 -9.72
C LYS A 37 -2.26 -1.52 -8.22
N ARG A 38 -3.28 -1.44 -7.35
CA ARG A 38 -3.12 -1.64 -5.89
C ARG A 38 -2.57 -3.02 -5.52
N TRP A 39 -2.90 -4.05 -6.30
CA TRP A 39 -2.37 -5.40 -6.06
C TRP A 39 -0.85 -5.48 -6.22
N LEU A 40 -0.23 -4.63 -7.06
CA LEU A 40 1.22 -4.62 -7.25
C LEU A 40 1.96 -4.27 -5.96
N ILE A 41 1.45 -3.30 -5.19
CA ILE A 41 2.07 -2.91 -3.91
C ILE A 41 1.87 -3.99 -2.85
N GLU A 42 0.74 -4.69 -2.86
CA GLU A 42 0.48 -5.82 -1.96
C GLU A 42 1.41 -7.01 -2.26
N ILE A 43 1.63 -7.31 -3.55
CA ILE A 43 2.61 -8.32 -3.97
C ILE A 43 4.02 -7.92 -3.52
N PHE A 44 4.41 -6.66 -3.74
CA PHE A 44 5.72 -6.18 -3.31
C PHE A 44 5.93 -6.39 -1.81
N PHE A 45 4.99 -5.94 -0.97
CA PHE A 45 5.11 -6.11 0.48
C PHE A 45 5.03 -7.58 0.89
N SER A 46 4.21 -8.40 0.23
CA SER A 46 4.14 -9.85 0.48
C SER A 46 5.49 -10.53 0.20
N GLY A 47 6.12 -10.20 -0.93
CA GLY A 47 7.44 -10.71 -1.31
C GLY A 47 8.53 -10.25 -0.35
N LEU A 48 8.59 -8.94 -0.07
CA LEU A 48 9.51 -8.34 0.90
C LEU A 48 9.47 -9.12 2.21
N LYS A 49 8.27 -9.25 2.80
CA LYS A 49 8.07 -9.90 4.09
C LYS A 49 8.45 -11.37 4.11
N ARG A 50 8.21 -12.13 3.02
CA ARG A 50 8.65 -13.53 2.91
C ARG A 50 10.17 -13.66 2.89
N VAL A 51 10.85 -12.75 2.20
CA VAL A 51 12.29 -12.85 1.96
C VAL A 51 13.10 -12.33 3.16
N VAL A 52 12.72 -11.17 3.71
CA VAL A 52 13.50 -10.51 4.78
C VAL A 52 12.90 -10.60 6.17
N GLY A 53 11.69 -11.17 6.29
CA GLY A 53 10.95 -11.29 7.54
C GLY A 53 10.25 -10.01 8.00
N GLU A 54 9.15 -10.18 8.73
CA GLU A 54 8.24 -9.09 9.12
C GLU A 54 8.67 -8.32 10.39
N ILE A 55 9.48 -8.94 11.25
CA ILE A 55 9.74 -8.45 12.60
C ILE A 55 10.82 -7.37 12.58
N VAL A 56 10.52 -6.19 13.10
CA VAL A 56 11.51 -5.15 13.40
C VAL A 56 12.00 -5.34 14.85
N ARG A 57 13.28 -5.63 15.04
CA ARG A 57 13.85 -5.92 16.38
C ARG A 57 14.35 -4.68 17.11
N ALA A 58 14.72 -3.64 16.37
CA ALA A 58 15.22 -2.39 16.92
C ALA A 58 14.24 -1.77 17.93
N LYS A 59 14.78 -1.23 19.03
CA LYS A 59 13.99 -0.62 20.12
C LYS A 59 13.82 0.88 19.95
N LYS A 60 14.87 1.59 19.52
CA LYS A 60 14.82 3.03 19.23
C LYS A 60 14.21 3.28 17.85
N ASP A 61 13.40 4.32 17.71
CA ASP A 61 12.66 4.60 16.48
C ASP A 61 13.57 4.90 15.28
N GLU A 62 14.66 5.62 15.49
CA GLU A 62 15.70 5.86 14.47
C GLU A 62 16.23 4.54 13.90
N TYR A 63 16.51 3.57 14.78
CA TYR A 63 17.02 2.26 14.38
C TYR A 63 15.93 1.36 13.76
N LYS A 64 14.66 1.53 14.13
CA LYS A 64 13.55 0.85 13.43
C LYS A 64 13.47 1.30 11.97
N ILE A 65 13.63 2.61 11.74
CA ILE A 65 13.63 3.17 10.38
C ILE A 65 14.82 2.62 9.59
N GLN A 66 16.03 2.63 10.18
CA GLN A 66 17.22 2.07 9.55
C GLN A 66 17.08 0.57 9.24
N GLU A 67 16.52 -0.22 10.15
CA GLU A 67 16.27 -1.65 9.95
C GLU A 67 15.30 -1.89 8.79
N VAL A 68 14.21 -1.12 8.71
CA VAL A 68 13.24 -1.21 7.61
C VAL A 68 13.88 -0.83 6.27
N ILE A 69 14.67 0.25 6.22
CA ILE A 69 15.38 0.66 5.00
C ILE A 69 16.35 -0.44 4.55
N PHE A 70 17.14 -0.99 5.49
CA PHE A 70 18.09 -2.05 5.20
C PHE A 70 17.41 -3.31 4.65
N LYS A 71 16.26 -3.68 5.24
CA LYS A 71 15.42 -4.78 4.77
C LYS A 71 14.91 -4.57 3.34
N ILE A 72 14.43 -3.37 3.02
CA ILE A 72 13.98 -3.04 1.66
C ILE A 72 15.15 -3.12 0.68
N TYR A 73 16.31 -2.55 1.02
CA TYR A 73 17.51 -2.62 0.19
C TYR A 73 17.94 -4.08 -0.06
N SER A 74 17.99 -4.89 0.99
CA SER A 74 18.38 -6.30 0.91
C SER A 74 17.46 -7.10 -0.01
N TYR A 75 16.16 -6.82 0.01
CA TYR A 75 15.20 -7.45 -0.90
C TYR A 75 15.47 -7.13 -2.38
N PHE A 76 15.79 -5.88 -2.70
CA PHE A 76 16.16 -5.52 -4.08
C PHE A 76 17.47 -6.18 -4.51
N VAL A 77 18.46 -6.21 -3.64
CA VAL A 77 19.74 -6.91 -3.90
C VAL A 77 19.48 -8.38 -4.21
N MET A 78 18.72 -9.09 -3.38
CA MET A 78 18.40 -10.51 -3.60
C MET A 78 17.59 -10.76 -4.87
N ARG A 79 16.63 -9.90 -5.19
CA ARG A 79 15.88 -9.97 -6.46
C ARG A 79 16.81 -9.88 -7.67
N ASN A 80 17.77 -8.96 -7.67
CA ASN A 80 18.71 -8.79 -8.77
C ASN A 80 19.60 -10.03 -8.99
N TYR A 81 19.95 -10.76 -7.92
CA TYR A 81 20.73 -12.01 -8.03
C TYR A 81 19.93 -13.20 -8.58
N THR A 82 18.60 -13.13 -8.52
CA THR A 82 17.72 -14.23 -8.96
C THR A 82 17.25 -14.06 -10.41
N GLU A 83 17.44 -12.85 -10.98
CA GLU A 83 17.09 -12.52 -12.38
C GLU A 83 18.27 -12.73 -13.35
N VAL A 84 19.29 -13.51 -12.94
CA VAL A 84 20.45 -13.94 -13.77
C VAL A 84 20.19 -15.32 -14.40
#